data_AF-A0A089NWF0-F1
#
_entry.id   AF-A0A089NWF0-F1
#
_cell.length_a   1.000
_cell.length_b   1.000
_cell.length_c   1.000
_cell.angle_alpha   90.00
_cell.angle_beta   90.00
_cell.angle_gamma   90.00
#
_symmetry.space_group_name_H-M   'P 1'
#
loop_
_entity.id
_entity.type
_entity.pdbx_description
1 polymer ?
#
loop_
_entity_poly.entity_id
_entity_poly.type
_entity_poly.pdbx_seq_one_letter_code
_entity_poly.pdbx_strand_id
1 'polypeptide(L)'
;MLPAQDPDGAPRPHPDPAPGRGLSGFTKRSESVYDPFGAAHSSTSISAALGMAVARDLDNATAKVKGRPQKRRNAIAVIGDGSMSAGMAYEALNNAGALHSRLIVILNDNDMSIAPPVGAMSAYLARLASGGAYQSLRETAKQLGKLLPKALYQRAAAAEEYARSLVVGGGTMFEEMGFHYVGPVDGHNLDHLLPVLKNVRDAEHGPILLHVVTQKGKGYAPAEASADRYHGVVKFDVISGVQAKAKPNAPAYTRVFGESLIKAADADDKVVAITAAMPGGTGIDLFGKAHPDKTFDVGIAEQHAVTFAGGLATEGYRPFVAIYSTFLQRAYDQVVHDVALQNLPVRFCLDRAGLVGADGATHAGAFDLAYLCCLPKHDRDGGLRRGRAGAHGGHRPRA
;
A
#
# COMPACT_ATOMS: atom_id res chain seq x y z
N MET A 1 26.54 -21.59 -5.29
CA MET A 1 26.94 -21.93 -3.90
C MET A 1 25.81 -21.49 -3.00
N LEU A 2 25.05 -22.44 -2.45
CA LEU A 2 24.06 -22.17 -1.40
C LEU A 2 24.82 -21.76 -0.13
N PRO A 3 24.51 -20.65 0.54
CA PRO A 3 25.17 -20.33 1.80
C PRO A 3 24.70 -21.30 2.88
N ALA A 4 25.65 -21.74 3.71
CA ALA A 4 25.39 -22.58 4.87
C ALA A 4 24.41 -21.90 5.83
N GLN A 5 23.32 -22.60 6.13
CA GLN A 5 22.31 -22.21 7.11
C GLN A 5 22.91 -22.28 8.52
N ASP A 6 22.52 -21.36 9.40
CA ASP A 6 22.65 -21.50 10.85
C ASP A 6 21.69 -22.62 11.33
N PRO A 7 21.99 -23.37 12.42
CA PRO A 7 21.06 -24.34 13.02
C PRO A 7 19.62 -23.85 13.20
N ASP A 8 19.38 -22.55 13.34
CA ASP A 8 18.02 -21.97 13.47
C ASP A 8 17.37 -21.50 12.15
N GLY A 9 18.04 -21.70 11.00
CA GLY A 9 17.46 -21.46 9.68
C GLY A 9 17.23 -19.98 9.31
N ALA A 10 17.75 -19.02 10.07
CA ALA A 10 17.72 -17.60 9.72
C ALA A 10 18.80 -17.26 8.67
N PRO A 11 18.53 -16.37 7.70
CA PRO A 11 19.57 -15.89 6.79
C PRO A 11 20.60 -15.05 7.56
N ARG A 12 21.88 -15.44 7.49
CA ARG A 12 22.99 -14.61 7.98
C ARG A 12 23.03 -13.29 7.18
N PRO A 13 23.32 -12.13 7.81
CA PRO A 13 23.60 -10.92 7.05
C PRO A 13 24.84 -11.17 6.18
N HIS A 14 24.66 -11.10 4.87
CA HIS A 14 25.76 -11.28 3.92
C HIS A 14 26.64 -10.02 3.94
N PRO A 15 27.99 -10.14 3.95
CA PRO A 15 28.84 -9.00 3.68
C PRO A 15 28.54 -8.48 2.26
N ASP A 16 28.41 -7.15 2.18
CA ASP A 16 27.97 -6.31 1.06
C ASP A 16 28.29 -6.93 -0.32
N PRO A 17 27.33 -7.63 -0.98
CA PRO A 17 27.57 -8.23 -2.28
C PRO A 17 27.72 -7.13 -3.34
N ALA A 18 28.53 -7.40 -4.36
CA ALA A 18 28.72 -6.50 -5.50
C ALA A 18 27.36 -6.00 -6.06
N PRO A 19 27.28 -4.76 -6.59
CA PRO A 19 26.03 -4.19 -7.10
C PRO A 19 25.30 -5.17 -8.02
N GLY A 20 24.09 -5.57 -7.65
CA GLY A 20 23.27 -6.55 -8.39
C GLY A 20 23.32 -8.00 -7.90
N ARG A 21 24.08 -8.33 -6.84
CA ARG A 21 24.10 -9.67 -6.19
C ARG A 21 23.56 -9.69 -4.75
N GLY A 22 22.92 -8.61 -4.31
CA GLY A 22 22.25 -8.52 -3.01
C GLY A 22 20.87 -9.16 -2.97
N LEU A 23 20.35 -9.32 -1.76
CA LEU A 23 18.94 -9.67 -1.54
C LEU A 23 18.05 -8.55 -2.08
N SER A 24 16.84 -8.91 -2.51
CA SER A 24 15.83 -7.92 -2.86
C SER A 24 15.45 -7.09 -1.63
N GLY A 25 15.11 -5.82 -1.85
CA GLY A 25 14.51 -4.96 -0.81
C GLY A 25 13.08 -5.38 -0.43
N PHE A 26 12.49 -6.35 -1.14
CA PHE A 26 11.16 -6.86 -0.91
C PHE A 26 11.14 -8.40 -0.85
N THR A 27 10.04 -8.99 -0.40
CA THR A 27 9.90 -10.45 -0.37
C THR A 27 9.99 -11.04 -1.77
N LYS A 28 10.80 -12.09 -1.94
CA LYS A 28 11.03 -12.74 -3.23
C LYS A 28 11.11 -14.24 -3.06
N ARG A 29 10.12 -14.93 -3.64
CA ARG A 29 9.94 -16.40 -3.53
C ARG A 29 11.17 -17.22 -3.91
N SER A 30 11.94 -16.75 -4.89
CA SER A 30 13.15 -17.45 -5.32
C SER A 30 14.35 -17.23 -4.40
N GLU A 31 14.30 -16.25 -3.49
CA GLU A 31 15.39 -15.93 -2.56
C GLU A 31 15.25 -16.68 -1.24
N SER A 32 14.03 -16.99 -0.79
CA SER A 32 13.80 -17.62 0.51
C SER A 32 12.52 -18.44 0.57
N VAL A 33 12.57 -19.57 1.29
CA VAL A 33 11.36 -20.35 1.66
C VAL A 33 10.44 -19.60 2.62
N TYR A 34 10.97 -18.57 3.30
CA TYR A 34 10.21 -17.69 4.19
C TYR A 34 9.48 -16.56 3.46
N ASP A 35 9.65 -16.45 2.14
CA ASP A 35 8.98 -15.47 1.28
C ASP A 35 7.93 -16.20 0.43
N PRO A 36 6.77 -16.59 1.00
CA PRO A 36 5.80 -17.45 0.31
C PRO A 36 5.18 -16.77 -0.91
N PHE A 37 5.14 -15.43 -0.92
CA PHE A 37 4.65 -14.60 -2.00
C PHE A 37 5.59 -13.42 -2.27
N GLY A 38 5.73 -13.03 -3.53
CA GLY A 38 6.50 -11.84 -3.90
C GLY A 38 5.64 -10.58 -3.71
N ALA A 39 6.19 -9.55 -3.09
CA ALA A 39 5.47 -8.29 -2.83
C ALA A 39 6.34 -7.09 -3.20
N ALA A 40 5.70 -5.96 -3.49
CA ALA A 40 6.35 -4.65 -3.68
C ALA A 40 5.27 -3.62 -4.02
N HIS A 41 4.57 -3.82 -5.14
CA HIS A 41 3.30 -3.15 -5.41
C HIS A 41 2.37 -3.45 -4.24
N SER A 42 1.81 -2.39 -3.68
CA SER A 42 1.10 -2.45 -2.41
C SER A 42 -0.19 -3.26 -2.53
N SER A 43 -0.86 -3.49 -1.40
CA SER A 43 -2.26 -3.92 -1.33
C SER A 43 -2.59 -5.32 -1.90
N THR A 44 -1.58 -6.09 -2.29
CA THR A 44 -1.73 -7.46 -2.81
C THR A 44 -1.76 -8.53 -1.71
N SER A 45 -1.35 -8.18 -0.48
CA SER A 45 -1.09 -9.16 0.59
C SER A 45 -2.35 -9.89 1.06
N ILE A 46 -3.50 -9.20 1.18
CA ILE A 46 -4.76 -9.81 1.60
C ILE A 46 -5.26 -10.81 0.55
N SER A 47 -5.27 -10.41 -0.75
CA SER A 47 -5.67 -11.30 -1.84
C SER A 47 -4.77 -12.54 -1.93
N ALA A 48 -3.45 -12.35 -1.84
CA ALA A 48 -2.49 -13.44 -1.88
C ALA A 48 -2.68 -14.41 -0.69
N ALA A 49 -2.82 -13.88 0.52
CA ALA A 49 -3.05 -14.67 1.71
C ALA A 49 -4.40 -15.39 1.69
N LEU A 50 -5.46 -14.76 1.16
CA LEU A 50 -6.75 -15.41 0.97
C LEU A 50 -6.64 -16.59 0.00
N GLY A 51 -5.94 -16.43 -1.12
CA GLY A 51 -5.67 -17.54 -2.05
C GLY A 51 -4.94 -18.70 -1.37
N MET A 52 -3.96 -18.41 -0.51
CA MET A 52 -3.26 -19.42 0.29
C MET A 52 -4.19 -20.09 1.32
N ALA A 53 -5.11 -19.34 1.94
CA ALA A 53 -6.09 -19.85 2.89
C ALA A 53 -7.08 -20.81 2.19
N VAL A 54 -7.59 -20.42 1.02
CA VAL A 54 -8.47 -21.27 0.20
C VAL A 54 -7.74 -22.53 -0.25
N ALA A 55 -6.48 -22.44 -0.69
CA ALA A 55 -5.69 -23.61 -1.05
C ALA A 55 -5.53 -24.60 0.12
N ARG A 56 -5.29 -24.09 1.34
CA ARG A 56 -5.28 -24.94 2.55
C ARG A 56 -6.63 -25.62 2.76
N ASP A 57 -7.74 -24.91 2.58
CA ASP A 57 -9.07 -25.46 2.84
C ASP A 57 -9.41 -26.57 1.84
N LEU A 58 -9.04 -26.40 0.57
CA LEU A 58 -9.13 -27.44 -0.48
C LEU A 58 -8.29 -28.68 -0.14
N ASP A 59 -7.05 -28.48 0.33
CA ASP A 59 -6.18 -29.57 0.77
C ASP A 59 -6.80 -30.35 1.94
N ASN A 60 -7.38 -29.65 2.93
CA ASN A 60 -8.00 -30.26 4.09
C ASN A 60 -9.28 -31.02 3.72
N ALA A 61 -10.10 -30.48 2.80
CA ALA A 61 -11.26 -31.17 2.26
C ALA A 61 -10.85 -32.49 1.56
N THR A 62 -9.81 -32.44 0.74
CA THR A 62 -9.26 -33.63 0.06
C THR A 62 -8.70 -34.65 1.06
N ALA A 63 -7.97 -34.18 2.07
CA ALA A 63 -7.42 -35.04 3.12
C ALA A 63 -8.53 -35.75 3.89
N LYS A 64 -9.63 -35.05 4.22
CA LYS A 64 -10.80 -35.60 4.91
C LYS A 64 -11.42 -36.77 4.14
N VAL A 65 -11.66 -36.60 2.83
CA VAL A 65 -12.22 -37.65 1.97
C VAL A 65 -11.30 -38.87 1.88
N LYS A 66 -9.98 -38.65 1.87
CA LYS A 66 -8.97 -39.72 1.77
C LYS A 66 -8.56 -40.33 3.11
N GLY A 67 -9.21 -39.95 4.22
CA GLY A 67 -8.83 -40.41 5.57
C GLY A 67 -7.41 -40.00 5.99
N ARG A 68 -6.86 -38.92 5.41
CA ARG A 68 -5.52 -38.41 5.70
C ARG A 68 -5.58 -37.32 6.78
N PRO A 69 -4.51 -37.16 7.59
CA PRO A 69 -4.43 -36.10 8.58
C PRO A 69 -4.48 -34.73 7.90
N GLN A 70 -5.30 -33.84 8.45
CA GLN A 70 -5.38 -32.44 8.03
C GLN A 70 -4.19 -31.66 8.60
N LYS A 71 -3.69 -30.68 7.84
CA LYS A 71 -2.57 -29.84 8.28
C LYS A 71 -3.08 -28.46 8.64
N ARG A 72 -2.80 -28.02 9.87
CA ARG A 72 -3.06 -26.65 10.29
C ARG A 72 -2.03 -25.72 9.65
N ARG A 73 -2.49 -24.76 8.86
CA ARG A 73 -1.67 -23.72 8.22
C ARG A 73 -2.35 -22.36 8.41
N ASN A 74 -1.60 -21.36 8.84
CA ASN A 74 -2.11 -20.01 9.05
C ASN A 74 -1.69 -19.14 7.86
N ALA A 75 -2.66 -18.58 7.16
CA ALA A 75 -2.41 -17.52 6.18
C ALA A 75 -2.50 -16.18 6.91
N ILE A 76 -1.41 -15.42 6.89
CA ILE A 76 -1.29 -14.15 7.60
C ILE A 76 -0.88 -13.08 6.57
N ALA A 77 -1.69 -12.04 6.44
CA ALA A 77 -1.35 -10.85 5.67
C ALA A 77 -0.99 -9.72 6.63
N VAL A 78 0.23 -9.19 6.54
CA VAL A 78 0.58 -7.92 7.19
C VAL A 78 0.43 -6.81 6.17
N ILE A 79 -0.34 -5.78 6.49
CA ILE A 79 -0.67 -4.69 5.58
C ILE A 79 -0.59 -3.36 6.31
N GLY A 80 0.00 -2.33 5.69
CA GLY A 80 0.03 -0.98 6.25
C GLY A 80 -1.29 -0.24 6.03
N ASP A 81 -1.58 0.75 6.86
CA ASP A 81 -2.74 1.64 6.75
C ASP A 81 -2.84 2.29 5.36
N GLY A 82 -1.74 2.82 4.81
CA GLY A 82 -1.70 3.35 3.44
C GLY A 82 -2.04 2.33 2.36
N SER A 83 -1.65 1.07 2.53
CA SER A 83 -1.99 -0.01 1.57
C SER A 83 -3.45 -0.45 1.68
N MET A 84 -4.12 -0.12 2.78
CA MET A 84 -5.55 -0.39 2.93
C MET A 84 -6.41 0.56 2.08
N SER A 85 -5.86 1.69 1.59
CA SER A 85 -6.63 2.63 0.78
C SER A 85 -6.91 2.13 -0.65
N ALA A 86 -6.22 1.10 -1.12
CA ALA A 86 -6.37 0.60 -2.49
C ALA A 86 -7.59 -0.30 -2.66
N GLY A 87 -8.26 -0.21 -3.81
CA GLY A 87 -9.45 -1.02 -4.15
C GLY A 87 -9.24 -2.53 -3.95
N MET A 88 -8.11 -3.06 -4.39
CA MET A 88 -7.78 -4.50 -4.27
C MET A 88 -7.79 -5.00 -2.81
N ALA A 89 -7.41 -4.16 -1.84
CA ALA A 89 -7.47 -4.55 -0.43
C ALA A 89 -8.92 -4.76 0.02
N TYR A 90 -9.83 -3.86 -0.37
CA TYR A 90 -11.27 -3.96 -0.07
C TYR A 90 -11.93 -5.13 -0.79
N GLU A 91 -11.62 -5.35 -2.06
CA GLU A 91 -12.10 -6.50 -2.83
C GLU A 91 -11.75 -7.81 -2.12
N ALA A 92 -10.51 -7.91 -1.62
CA ALA A 92 -10.02 -9.08 -0.91
C ALA A 92 -10.65 -9.25 0.48
N LEU A 93 -10.81 -8.15 1.25
CA LEU A 93 -11.53 -8.18 2.53
C LEU A 93 -12.98 -8.66 2.31
N ASN A 94 -13.70 -8.03 1.39
CA ASN A 94 -15.07 -8.41 1.05
C ASN A 94 -15.17 -9.90 0.68
N ASN A 95 -14.25 -10.40 -0.15
CA ASN A 95 -14.26 -11.80 -0.54
C ASN A 95 -13.89 -12.75 0.63
N ALA A 96 -12.94 -12.37 1.49
CA ALA A 96 -12.56 -13.15 2.66
C ALA A 96 -13.74 -13.30 3.65
N GLY A 97 -14.48 -12.22 3.87
CA GLY A 97 -15.70 -12.22 4.67
C GLY A 97 -16.73 -13.21 4.16
N ALA A 98 -17.04 -13.15 2.85
CA ALA A 98 -18.01 -14.02 2.21
C ALA A 98 -17.61 -15.52 2.21
N LEU A 99 -16.31 -15.82 2.13
CA LEU A 99 -15.83 -17.21 2.12
C LEU A 99 -15.77 -17.84 3.52
N HIS A 100 -15.78 -17.04 4.59
CA HIS A 100 -15.52 -17.46 5.96
C HIS A 100 -14.23 -18.31 6.10
N SER A 101 -13.29 -18.17 5.16
CA SER A 101 -12.03 -18.89 5.20
C SER A 101 -11.17 -18.30 6.30
N ARG A 102 -10.44 -19.17 7.00
CA ARG A 102 -9.60 -18.75 8.12
C ARG A 102 -8.36 -17.99 7.63
N LEU A 103 -8.51 -16.67 7.51
CA LEU A 103 -7.49 -15.69 7.18
C LEU A 103 -7.22 -14.77 8.39
N ILE A 104 -5.96 -14.43 8.63
CA ILE A 104 -5.55 -13.43 9.62
C ILE A 104 -4.98 -12.24 8.88
N VAL A 105 -5.55 -11.06 9.09
CA VAL A 105 -5.03 -9.78 8.60
C VAL A 105 -4.49 -9.01 9.78
N ILE A 106 -3.22 -8.61 9.72
CA ILE A 106 -2.59 -7.71 10.69
C ILE A 106 -2.46 -6.35 10.01
N LEU A 107 -3.30 -5.40 10.44
CA LEU A 107 -3.22 -4.01 10.02
C LEU A 107 -2.17 -3.30 10.87
N ASN A 108 -1.05 -2.93 10.26
CA ASN A 108 0.01 -2.11 10.86
C ASN A 108 -0.29 -0.64 10.58
N ASP A 109 -0.98 0.01 11.51
CA ASP A 109 -1.34 1.43 11.44
C ASP A 109 -0.25 2.29 12.09
N ASN A 110 0.41 3.12 11.29
CA ASN A 110 1.39 4.10 11.78
C ASN A 110 1.06 5.54 11.36
N ASP A 111 -0.19 5.78 10.94
CA ASP A 111 -0.70 7.07 10.47
C ASP A 111 0.16 7.70 9.35
N MET A 112 0.80 6.86 8.52
CA MET A 112 1.79 7.27 7.50
C MET A 112 1.78 6.34 6.28
N SER A 113 1.72 6.93 5.07
CA SER A 113 2.14 6.30 3.81
C SER A 113 3.56 6.72 3.44
N ILE A 114 3.84 7.05 2.18
CA ILE A 114 5.05 7.81 1.79
C ILE A 114 4.92 9.26 2.29
N ALA A 115 3.78 9.88 1.97
CA ALA A 115 3.27 11.12 2.55
C ALA A 115 2.25 10.79 3.67
N PRO A 116 1.78 11.79 4.46
CA PRO A 116 0.65 11.58 5.36
C PRO A 116 -0.52 10.93 4.60
N PRO A 117 -1.17 9.91 5.18
CA PRO A 117 -2.18 9.15 4.46
C PRO A 117 -3.42 10.03 4.27
N VAL A 118 -4.09 9.87 3.13
CA VAL A 118 -5.22 10.69 2.72
C VAL A 118 -6.50 9.88 2.62
N GLY A 119 -7.64 10.57 2.78
CA GLY A 119 -8.97 9.99 2.62
C GLY A 119 -9.67 9.64 3.94
N ALA A 120 -10.95 9.31 3.81
CA ALA A 120 -11.82 9.04 4.96
C ALA A 120 -11.42 7.79 5.75
N MET A 121 -10.75 6.82 5.10
CA MET A 121 -10.27 5.61 5.75
C MET A 121 -9.21 5.92 6.80
N SER A 122 -8.23 6.76 6.48
CA SER A 122 -7.19 7.18 7.44
C SER A 122 -7.81 7.90 8.63
N ALA A 123 -8.76 8.80 8.40
CA ALA A 123 -9.50 9.45 9.48
C ALA A 123 -10.33 8.46 10.33
N TYR A 124 -10.87 7.41 9.70
CA TYR A 124 -11.58 6.34 10.41
C TYR A 124 -10.64 5.48 11.27
N LEU A 125 -9.50 5.06 10.73
CA LEU A 125 -8.48 4.32 11.47
C LEU A 125 -7.91 5.15 12.63
N ALA A 126 -7.61 6.43 12.40
CA ALA A 126 -7.19 7.36 13.44
C ALA A 126 -8.27 7.53 14.53
N ARG A 127 -9.56 7.53 14.18
CA ARG A 127 -10.67 7.51 15.16
C ARG A 127 -10.77 6.19 15.91
N LEU A 128 -10.52 5.05 15.28
CA LEU A 128 -10.44 3.77 16.00
C LEU A 128 -9.25 3.75 16.98
N ALA A 129 -8.10 4.28 16.55
CA ALA A 129 -6.90 4.41 17.36
C ALA A 129 -7.07 5.39 18.53
N SER A 130 -7.71 6.54 18.31
CA SER A 130 -7.92 7.61 19.30
C SER A 130 -9.18 7.45 20.16
N GLY A 131 -10.23 6.83 19.61
CA GLY A 131 -11.48 6.50 20.31
C GLY A 131 -11.27 5.51 21.46
N GLY A 132 -10.15 4.80 21.45
CA GLY A 132 -9.52 4.27 22.65
C GLY A 132 -8.85 5.37 23.48
N ALA A 133 -9.60 6.37 23.96
CA ALA A 133 -9.17 7.37 24.93
C ALA A 133 -8.88 6.69 26.29
N TYR A 134 -7.87 5.84 26.29
CA TYR A 134 -7.50 4.88 27.32
C TYR A 134 -6.21 5.31 28.05
N GLN A 135 -5.67 6.49 27.74
CA GLN A 135 -4.52 7.01 28.49
C GLN A 135 -4.94 7.79 29.74
N SER A 136 -6.05 8.53 29.72
CA SER A 136 -6.53 9.29 30.89
C SER A 136 -7.27 8.39 31.91
N LEU A 137 -8.06 7.42 31.46
CA LEU A 137 -8.77 6.50 32.35
C LEU A 137 -7.83 5.50 33.05
N ARG A 138 -6.77 5.04 32.36
CA ARG A 138 -5.84 4.03 32.88
C ARG A 138 -4.92 4.57 33.98
N GLU A 139 -4.52 5.84 33.91
CA GLU A 139 -3.79 6.48 35.02
C GLU A 139 -4.69 6.70 36.24
N THR A 140 -5.96 7.04 36.02
CA THR A 140 -6.97 7.15 37.09
C THR A 140 -7.29 5.77 37.72
N ALA A 141 -7.40 4.73 36.89
CA ALA A 141 -7.62 3.35 37.34
C ALA A 141 -6.38 2.72 38.01
N LYS A 142 -5.16 3.05 37.57
CA LYS A 142 -3.91 2.66 38.25
C LYS A 142 -3.79 3.26 39.65
N GLN A 143 -4.31 4.47 39.86
CA GLN A 143 -4.31 5.10 41.18
C GLN A 143 -5.36 4.45 42.12
N LEU A 144 -6.50 4.03 41.60
CA LEU A 144 -7.55 3.31 42.36
C LEU A 144 -7.24 1.81 42.56
N GLY A 145 -6.55 1.17 41.62
CA GLY A 145 -6.24 -0.27 41.62
C GLY A 145 -5.16 -0.70 42.61
N LYS A 146 -4.42 0.23 43.22
CA LYS A 146 -3.43 -0.07 44.28
C LYS A 146 -4.08 -0.59 45.59
N LEU A 147 -5.40 -0.53 45.70
CA LEU A 147 -6.18 -0.98 46.86
C LEU A 147 -6.87 -2.34 46.64
N LEU A 148 -6.78 -2.94 45.44
CA LEU A 148 -7.47 -4.19 45.11
C LEU A 148 -6.51 -5.39 44.99
N PRO A 149 -6.92 -6.60 45.43
CA PRO A 149 -6.11 -7.81 45.27
C PRO A 149 -5.76 -8.09 43.80
N LYS A 150 -4.50 -8.43 43.49
CA LYS A 150 -3.98 -8.68 42.12
C LYS A 150 -4.84 -9.64 41.28
N ALA A 151 -5.48 -10.63 41.90
CA ALA A 151 -6.32 -11.62 41.21
C ALA A 151 -7.62 -11.02 40.65
N LEU A 152 -8.19 -10.00 41.31
CA LEU A 152 -9.38 -9.28 40.83
C LEU A 152 -9.03 -8.34 39.69
N TYR A 153 -7.86 -7.69 39.74
CA TYR A 153 -7.38 -6.81 38.67
C TYR A 153 -7.17 -7.57 37.35
N GLN A 154 -6.56 -8.75 37.39
CA GLN A 154 -6.35 -9.58 36.19
C GLN A 154 -7.68 -10.07 35.57
N ARG A 155 -8.66 -10.42 36.41
CA ARG A 155 -10.00 -10.82 35.95
C ARG A 155 -10.81 -9.63 35.42
N ALA A 156 -10.67 -8.46 36.05
CA ALA A 156 -11.31 -7.23 35.59
C ALA A 156 -10.73 -6.77 34.23
N ALA A 157 -9.41 -6.85 34.04
CA ALA A 157 -8.78 -6.50 32.75
C ALA A 157 -9.24 -7.42 31.61
N ALA A 158 -9.33 -8.74 31.86
CA ALA A 158 -9.83 -9.69 30.88
C ALA A 158 -11.34 -9.51 30.59
N ALA A 159 -12.14 -9.21 31.62
CA ALA A 159 -13.58 -8.93 31.46
C ALA A 159 -13.83 -7.59 30.76
N GLU A 160 -12.97 -6.59 30.97
CA GLU A 160 -13.02 -5.30 30.30
C GLU A 160 -12.68 -5.44 28.81
N GLU A 161 -11.67 -6.25 28.47
CA GLU A 161 -11.32 -6.57 27.08
C GLU A 161 -12.47 -7.30 26.36
N TYR A 162 -13.18 -8.19 27.06
CA TYR A 162 -14.39 -8.85 26.56
C TYR A 162 -15.62 -7.94 26.50
N ALA A 163 -15.77 -6.99 27.41
CA ALA A 163 -16.85 -6.00 27.35
C ALA A 163 -16.61 -4.97 26.23
N ARG A 164 -15.35 -4.70 25.88
CA ARG A 164 -14.96 -3.78 24.81
C ARG A 164 -15.38 -4.27 23.42
N SER A 165 -15.43 -5.58 23.19
CA SER A 165 -15.98 -6.16 21.96
C SER A 165 -17.51 -6.04 21.85
N LEU A 166 -18.21 -5.74 22.96
CA LEU A 166 -19.66 -5.60 23.02
C LEU A 166 -20.15 -4.14 23.01
N VAL A 167 -19.30 -3.17 23.37
CA VAL A 167 -19.67 -1.74 23.55
C VAL A 167 -19.50 -0.89 22.28
N VAL A 168 -18.82 -1.39 21.24
CA VAL A 168 -18.82 -0.80 19.89
C VAL A 168 -20.16 -1.15 19.21
N GLY A 169 -21.25 -0.54 19.69
CA GLY A 169 -22.65 -0.81 19.32
C GLY A 169 -23.07 -0.31 17.93
N GLY A 170 -22.26 -0.63 16.93
CA GLY A 170 -22.41 -0.42 15.50
C GLY A 170 -21.08 -0.90 14.93
N GLY A 171 -21.05 -2.14 14.42
CA GLY A 171 -19.80 -2.85 14.12
C GLY A 171 -18.82 -1.99 13.33
N THR A 172 -17.53 -2.18 13.56
CA THR A 172 -16.50 -1.63 12.68
C THR A 172 -16.81 -2.02 11.23
N MET A 173 -16.37 -1.22 10.26
CA MET A 173 -16.50 -1.58 8.84
C MET A 173 -15.93 -3.00 8.56
N PHE A 174 -14.91 -3.41 9.31
CA PHE A 174 -14.34 -4.76 9.19
C PHE A 174 -15.29 -5.85 9.67
N GLU A 175 -16.01 -5.61 10.77
CA GLU A 175 -17.05 -6.52 11.27
C GLU A 175 -18.23 -6.61 10.31
N GLU A 176 -18.63 -5.49 9.69
CA GLU A 176 -19.63 -5.49 8.61
C GLU A 176 -19.16 -6.25 7.37
N MET A 177 -17.84 -6.30 7.12
CA MET A 177 -17.22 -7.16 6.11
C MET A 177 -17.00 -8.61 6.58
N GLY A 178 -17.54 -9.00 7.74
CA GLY A 178 -17.49 -10.38 8.25
C GLY A 178 -16.19 -10.76 8.97
N PHE A 179 -15.34 -9.79 9.34
CA PHE A 179 -14.14 -10.05 10.15
C PHE A 179 -14.42 -9.97 11.64
N HIS A 180 -13.80 -10.86 12.40
CA HIS A 180 -13.63 -10.61 13.83
C HIS A 180 -12.52 -9.56 14.03
N TYR A 181 -12.90 -8.38 14.50
CA TYR A 181 -11.97 -7.27 14.73
C TYR A 181 -11.36 -7.35 16.14
N VAL A 182 -10.03 -7.23 16.21
CA VAL A 182 -9.25 -7.23 17.46
C VAL A 182 -8.34 -6.00 17.47
N GLY A 183 -8.44 -5.16 18.50
CA GLY A 183 -7.59 -3.98 18.67
C GLY A 183 -8.37 -2.67 18.79
N PRO A 184 -7.71 -1.50 18.66
CA PRO A 184 -6.27 -1.32 18.41
C PRO A 184 -5.38 -1.81 19.56
N VAL A 185 -4.23 -2.41 19.24
CA VAL A 185 -3.20 -2.86 20.20
C VAL A 185 -1.90 -2.08 19.97
N ASP A 186 -1.20 -1.73 21.04
CA ASP A 186 0.14 -1.11 20.96
C ASP A 186 1.16 -2.12 20.39
N GLY A 187 1.63 -1.87 19.17
CA GLY A 187 2.59 -2.72 18.47
C GLY A 187 4.02 -2.65 18.99
N HIS A 188 4.33 -1.72 19.89
CA HIS A 188 5.65 -1.60 20.54
C HIS A 188 5.70 -2.25 21.92
N ASN A 189 4.57 -2.78 22.40
CA ASN A 189 4.51 -3.50 23.67
C ASN A 189 4.40 -5.01 23.41
N LEU A 190 5.55 -5.67 23.36
CA LEU A 190 5.62 -7.11 23.08
C LEU A 190 4.92 -7.96 24.16
N ASP A 191 4.96 -7.54 25.42
CA ASP A 191 4.30 -8.25 26.53
C ASP A 191 2.78 -8.32 26.34
N HIS A 192 2.19 -7.30 25.72
CA HIS A 192 0.77 -7.28 25.37
C HIS A 192 0.49 -7.92 24.00
N LEU A 193 1.32 -7.65 22.99
CA LEU A 193 1.10 -8.11 21.62
C LEU A 193 1.24 -9.64 21.50
N LEU A 194 2.21 -10.25 22.20
CA LEU A 194 2.49 -11.68 22.07
C LEU A 194 1.31 -12.57 22.53
N PRO A 195 0.65 -12.34 23.68
CA PRO A 195 -0.59 -13.04 24.03
C PRO A 195 -1.69 -12.90 22.98
N VAL A 196 -1.91 -11.69 22.44
CA VAL A 196 -2.94 -11.46 21.41
C VAL A 196 -2.62 -12.24 20.13
N LEU A 197 -1.36 -12.20 19.67
CA LEU A 197 -0.92 -12.98 18.50
C LEU A 197 -1.08 -14.49 18.72
N LYS A 198 -0.84 -15.01 19.92
CA LYS A 198 -1.09 -16.42 20.26
C LYS A 198 -2.58 -16.76 20.18
N ASN A 199 -3.44 -15.91 20.72
CA ASN A 199 -4.89 -16.10 20.67
C ASN A 199 -5.39 -16.10 19.21
N VAL A 200 -4.97 -15.12 18.40
CA VAL A 200 -5.32 -15.05 16.97
C VAL A 200 -4.76 -16.26 16.19
N ARG A 201 -3.53 -16.68 16.50
CA ARG A 201 -2.91 -17.88 15.92
C ARG A 201 -3.71 -19.13 16.24
N ASP A 202 -4.27 -19.26 17.45
CA ASP A 202 -4.92 -20.47 17.94
C ASP A 202 -6.43 -20.50 17.73
N ALA A 203 -7.04 -19.35 17.44
CA ALA A 203 -8.45 -19.24 17.05
C ALA A 203 -8.84 -20.26 15.97
N GLU A 204 -9.98 -20.91 16.16
CA GLU A 204 -10.49 -21.95 15.26
C GLU A 204 -11.23 -21.39 14.05
N HIS A 205 -11.83 -20.21 14.19
CA HIS A 205 -12.65 -19.56 13.18
C HIS A 205 -12.07 -18.20 12.76
N GLY A 206 -12.51 -17.71 11.61
CA GLY A 206 -12.13 -16.43 11.04
C GLY A 206 -13.11 -16.03 9.92
N PRO A 207 -12.82 -14.95 9.18
CA PRO A 207 -11.55 -14.22 9.14
C PRO A 207 -11.35 -13.27 10.34
N ILE A 208 -10.10 -12.95 10.68
CA ILE A 208 -9.72 -12.09 11.82
C ILE A 208 -8.92 -10.90 11.31
N LEU A 209 -9.23 -9.70 11.80
CA LEU A 209 -8.42 -8.51 11.60
C LEU A 209 -7.87 -8.02 12.94
N LEU A 210 -6.54 -8.07 13.09
CA LEU A 210 -5.81 -7.51 14.23
C LEU A 210 -5.28 -6.13 13.85
N HIS A 211 -5.79 -5.10 14.51
CA HIS A 211 -5.35 -3.71 14.34
C HIS A 211 -4.21 -3.41 15.34
N VAL A 212 -3.01 -3.18 14.81
CA VAL A 212 -1.79 -2.88 15.56
C VAL A 212 -1.33 -1.46 15.26
N VAL A 213 -1.22 -0.63 16.28
CA VAL A 213 -0.74 0.75 16.16
C VAL A 213 0.75 0.79 16.40
N THR A 214 1.51 1.35 15.46
CA THR A 214 2.96 1.49 15.53
C THR A 214 3.42 2.92 15.26
N GLN A 215 4.73 3.13 15.19
CA GLN A 215 5.36 4.43 14.97
C GLN A 215 6.42 4.21 13.89
N LYS A 216 6.25 4.86 12.74
CA LYS A 216 7.19 4.72 11.63
C LYS A 216 8.57 5.27 12.02
N GLY A 217 9.61 4.47 11.78
CA GLY A 217 10.99 4.79 12.17
C GLY A 217 11.33 4.51 13.63
N LYS A 218 10.46 3.84 14.40
CA LYS A 218 10.67 3.58 15.83
C LYS A 218 12.05 3.00 16.12
N GLY A 219 12.73 3.59 17.10
CA GLY A 219 14.03 3.13 17.59
C GLY A 219 15.21 3.75 16.84
N TYR A 220 14.97 4.62 15.86
CA TYR A 220 16.02 5.36 15.17
C TYR A 220 15.65 6.85 15.06
N ALA A 221 16.17 7.65 16.00
CA ALA A 221 15.82 9.07 16.14
C ALA A 221 15.92 9.91 14.85
N PRO A 222 16.92 9.73 13.95
CA PRO A 222 16.96 10.45 12.68
C PRO A 222 15.79 10.10 11.74
N ALA A 223 15.36 8.83 11.68
CA ALA A 223 14.16 8.45 10.93
C ALA A 223 12.91 9.03 11.59
N GLU A 224 12.80 8.96 12.92
CA GLU A 224 11.66 9.53 13.65
C GLU A 224 11.54 11.05 13.51
N ALA A 225 12.62 11.76 13.21
CA ALA A 225 12.58 13.21 13.01
C ALA A 225 12.35 13.63 11.55
N SER A 226 12.49 12.72 10.58
CA SER A 226 12.40 13.03 9.15
C SER A 226 10.96 13.07 8.62
N ALA A 227 10.69 13.94 7.64
CA ALA A 227 9.36 14.15 7.07
C ALA A 227 8.80 12.90 6.35
N ASP A 228 9.64 12.11 5.70
CA ASP A 228 9.27 10.85 5.02
C ASP A 228 9.53 9.60 5.89
N ARG A 229 10.08 9.79 7.11
CA ARG A 229 10.52 8.72 8.01
C ARG A 229 11.54 7.78 7.35
N TYR A 230 12.40 8.32 6.48
CA TYR A 230 13.41 7.56 5.73
C TYR A 230 12.80 6.46 4.84
N HIS A 231 11.63 6.73 4.26
CA HIS A 231 10.96 5.79 3.36
C HIS A 231 11.81 5.41 2.14
N GLY A 232 12.68 6.32 1.66
CA GLY A 232 13.68 6.04 0.63
C GLY A 232 15.07 6.48 1.07
N VAL A 233 15.89 5.56 1.58
CA VAL A 233 17.27 5.84 1.98
C VAL A 233 18.25 5.37 0.92
N VAL A 234 19.00 6.31 0.36
CA VAL A 234 20.29 6.00 -0.28
C VAL A 234 21.32 5.68 0.81
N LYS A 235 22.46 5.09 0.44
CA LYS A 235 23.55 4.78 1.38
C LYS A 235 23.82 5.98 2.31
N PHE A 236 23.68 5.75 3.61
CA PHE A 236 23.79 6.77 4.64
C PHE A 236 24.65 6.26 5.79
N ASP A 237 25.24 7.20 6.52
CA ASP A 237 25.95 6.88 7.75
C ASP A 237 24.93 6.57 8.86
N VAL A 238 24.98 5.35 9.41
CA VAL A 238 23.96 4.87 10.36
C VAL A 238 23.95 5.68 11.66
N ILE A 239 25.10 6.23 12.08
CA ILE A 239 25.22 7.00 13.33
C ILE A 239 24.66 8.43 13.15
N SER A 240 25.01 9.08 12.05
CA SER A 240 24.71 10.50 11.80
C SER A 240 23.49 10.73 10.90
N GLY A 241 23.00 9.71 10.19
CA GLY A 241 21.91 9.82 9.22
C GLY A 241 22.32 10.48 7.89
N VAL A 242 23.59 10.90 7.73
CA VAL A 242 24.04 11.67 6.56
C VAL A 242 24.05 10.78 5.31
N GLN A 243 23.23 11.15 4.33
CA GLN A 243 23.15 10.49 3.02
C GLN A 243 24.27 10.97 2.09
N ALA A 244 25.03 10.05 1.51
CA ALA A 244 26.02 10.37 0.49
C ALA A 244 25.33 10.52 -0.88
N LYS A 245 24.89 11.74 -1.22
CA LYS A 245 24.35 12.06 -2.55
C LYS A 245 25.43 12.69 -3.42
N ALA A 246 25.71 12.11 -4.58
CA ALA A 246 26.48 12.78 -5.62
C ALA A 246 25.76 14.07 -6.04
N LYS A 247 26.49 15.18 -6.23
CA LYS A 247 25.90 16.40 -6.77
C LYS A 247 25.37 16.12 -8.18
N PRO A 248 24.06 16.31 -8.45
CA PRO A 248 23.53 16.17 -9.80
C PRO A 248 24.15 17.22 -10.72
N ASN A 249 24.40 16.85 -11.97
CA ASN A 249 24.86 17.76 -13.02
C ASN A 249 23.70 18.43 -13.79
N ALA A 250 22.47 18.00 -13.56
CA ALA A 250 21.25 18.49 -14.19
C ALA A 250 20.09 18.48 -13.19
N PRO A 251 19.05 19.32 -13.38
CA PRO A 251 17.85 19.26 -12.56
C PRO A 251 17.13 17.92 -12.76
N ALA A 252 16.49 17.41 -11.70
CA ALA A 252 15.68 16.20 -11.77
C ALA A 252 14.42 16.44 -12.63
N TYR A 253 14.06 15.47 -13.48
CA TYR A 253 12.83 15.51 -14.30
C TYR A 253 11.60 15.85 -13.45
N THR A 254 11.47 15.23 -12.29
CA THR A 254 10.39 15.48 -11.31
C THR A 254 10.26 16.96 -10.94
N ARG A 255 11.38 17.65 -10.70
CA ARG A 255 11.38 19.08 -10.35
C ARG A 255 11.00 19.95 -11.55
N VAL A 256 11.58 19.65 -12.71
CA VAL A 256 11.28 20.37 -13.96
C VAL A 256 9.79 20.25 -14.30
N PHE A 257 9.22 19.05 -14.15
CA PHE A 257 7.79 18.81 -14.34
C PHE A 257 6.95 19.62 -13.36
N GLY A 258 7.21 19.54 -12.05
CA GLY A 258 6.44 20.27 -11.05
C GLY A 258 6.44 21.78 -11.28
N GLU A 259 7.62 22.37 -11.53
CA GLU A 259 7.74 23.82 -11.81
C GLU A 259 7.06 24.22 -13.14
N SER A 260 7.05 23.33 -14.13
CA SER A 260 6.38 23.58 -15.42
C SER A 260 4.86 23.49 -15.28
N LEU A 261 4.35 22.56 -14.46
CA LEU A 261 2.93 22.41 -14.22
C LEU A 261 2.34 23.60 -13.45
N ILE A 262 3.08 24.16 -12.49
CA ILE A 262 2.70 25.40 -11.80
C ILE A 262 2.50 26.52 -12.82
N LYS A 263 3.48 26.75 -13.70
CA LYS A 263 3.35 27.78 -14.76
C LYS A 263 2.16 27.55 -15.69
N ALA A 264 1.82 26.28 -15.96
CA ALA A 264 0.64 25.95 -16.75
C ALA A 264 -0.66 26.29 -16.02
N ALA A 265 -0.73 26.06 -14.70
CA ALA A 265 -1.90 26.40 -13.88
C ALA A 265 -2.02 27.89 -13.55
N ASP A 266 -0.92 28.63 -13.52
CA ASP A 266 -0.91 30.10 -13.46
C ASP A 266 -1.57 30.73 -14.70
N ALA A 267 -1.44 30.06 -15.85
CA ALA A 267 -1.98 30.53 -17.13
C ALA A 267 -3.38 29.99 -17.45
N ASP A 268 -3.83 28.94 -16.76
CA ASP A 268 -5.09 28.25 -17.06
C ASP A 268 -5.71 27.66 -15.79
N ASP A 269 -6.83 28.25 -15.37
CA ASP A 269 -7.56 27.84 -14.17
C ASP A 269 -8.18 26.45 -14.23
N LYS A 270 -8.21 25.82 -15.41
CA LYS A 270 -8.71 24.45 -15.58
C LYS A 270 -7.64 23.39 -15.37
N VAL A 271 -6.37 23.75 -15.23
CA VAL A 271 -5.29 22.79 -14.96
C VAL A 271 -5.37 22.31 -13.51
N VAL A 272 -5.40 21.00 -13.34
CA VAL A 272 -5.42 20.33 -12.02
C VAL A 272 -4.41 19.20 -11.99
N ALA A 273 -3.82 18.95 -10.82
CA ALA A 273 -2.83 17.92 -10.61
C ALA A 273 -3.38 16.79 -9.75
N ILE A 274 -3.17 15.55 -10.18
CA ILE A 274 -3.60 14.35 -9.48
C ILE A 274 -2.37 13.45 -9.24
N THR A 275 -2.23 12.95 -8.02
CA THR A 275 -1.21 11.95 -7.66
C THR A 275 -1.85 10.81 -6.87
N ALA A 276 -1.20 9.64 -6.87
CA ALA A 276 -1.60 8.48 -6.08
C ALA A 276 -0.56 8.23 -4.98
N ALA A 277 -0.70 8.91 -3.84
CA ALA A 277 0.18 8.84 -2.66
C ALA A 277 1.68 9.15 -2.90
N MET A 278 2.03 9.80 -4.01
CA MET A 278 3.42 10.09 -4.38
C MET A 278 3.70 11.56 -4.68
N PRO A 279 3.25 12.53 -3.87
CA PRO A 279 3.41 13.95 -4.18
C PRO A 279 4.88 14.34 -4.37
N GLY A 280 5.77 13.96 -3.44
CA GLY A 280 7.21 14.24 -3.57
C GLY A 280 7.92 13.39 -4.63
N GLY A 281 7.43 12.18 -4.86
CA GLY A 281 7.96 11.29 -5.91
C GLY A 281 7.70 11.84 -7.31
N THR A 282 6.60 12.54 -7.51
CA THR A 282 6.11 13.00 -8.82
C THR A 282 6.17 14.52 -9.00
N GLY A 283 6.66 15.26 -8.01
CA GLY A 283 6.81 16.72 -8.06
C GLY A 283 5.50 17.48 -7.83
N ILE A 284 4.41 16.77 -7.51
CA ILE A 284 3.12 17.33 -7.16
C ILE A 284 3.14 18.00 -5.78
N ASP A 285 4.11 17.68 -4.92
CA ASP A 285 4.32 18.43 -3.67
C ASP A 285 4.66 19.91 -3.92
N LEU A 286 5.36 20.23 -5.01
CA LEU A 286 5.64 21.61 -5.43
C LEU A 286 4.34 22.28 -5.90
N PHE A 287 3.58 21.57 -6.75
CA PHE A 287 2.32 22.07 -7.28
C PHE A 287 1.29 22.32 -6.17
N GLY A 288 1.16 21.40 -5.21
CA GLY A 288 0.25 21.54 -4.08
C GLY A 288 0.58 22.67 -3.12
N LYS A 289 1.84 23.11 -3.06
CA LYS A 289 2.21 24.33 -2.32
C LYS A 289 1.76 25.61 -3.02
N ALA A 290 1.76 25.62 -4.36
CA ALA A 290 1.39 26.78 -5.16
C ALA A 290 -0.12 26.87 -5.42
N HIS A 291 -0.77 25.73 -5.70
CA HIS A 291 -2.20 25.60 -6.02
C HIS A 291 -2.85 24.47 -5.20
N PRO A 292 -3.00 24.64 -3.87
CA PRO A 292 -3.54 23.59 -3.00
C PRO A 292 -4.97 23.18 -3.36
N ASP A 293 -5.77 24.11 -3.87
CA ASP A 293 -7.16 23.93 -4.32
C ASP A 293 -7.29 23.16 -5.65
N LYS A 294 -6.20 23.04 -6.41
CA LYS A 294 -6.13 22.33 -7.70
C LYS A 294 -5.35 21.01 -7.60
N THR A 295 -5.06 20.54 -6.38
CA THR A 295 -4.22 19.38 -6.12
C THR A 295 -5.00 18.26 -5.43
N PHE A 296 -4.96 17.07 -6.00
CA PHE A 296 -5.68 15.90 -5.50
C PHE A 296 -4.71 14.73 -5.27
N ASP A 297 -4.54 14.32 -4.02
CA ASP A 297 -3.91 13.05 -3.66
C ASP A 297 -5.02 12.05 -3.34
N VAL A 298 -5.12 10.99 -4.15
CA VAL A 298 -6.15 9.96 -4.01
C VAL A 298 -5.71 8.76 -3.17
N GLY A 299 -4.53 8.83 -2.52
CA GLY A 299 -3.95 7.70 -1.82
C GLY A 299 -3.40 6.64 -2.78
N ILE A 300 -3.16 5.43 -2.30
CA ILE A 300 -2.66 4.33 -3.15
C ILE A 300 -3.82 3.74 -3.97
N ALA A 301 -4.36 4.53 -4.89
CA ALA A 301 -5.55 4.18 -5.67
C ALA A 301 -5.39 4.62 -7.13
N GLU A 302 -4.47 3.99 -7.86
CA GLU A 302 -4.13 4.35 -9.23
C GLU A 302 -5.33 4.25 -10.17
N GLN A 303 -6.15 3.19 -10.04
CA GLN A 303 -7.39 3.05 -10.81
C GLN A 303 -8.31 4.25 -10.59
N HIS A 304 -8.52 4.62 -9.32
CA HIS A 304 -9.35 5.77 -8.96
C HIS A 304 -8.76 7.08 -9.52
N ALA A 305 -7.44 7.28 -9.45
CA ALA A 305 -6.79 8.47 -9.99
C ALA A 305 -7.13 8.70 -11.48
N VAL A 306 -7.13 7.62 -12.27
CA VAL A 306 -7.39 7.67 -13.71
C VAL A 306 -8.87 7.97 -14.00
N THR A 307 -9.80 7.22 -13.39
CA THR A 307 -11.24 7.44 -13.60
C THR A 307 -11.67 8.81 -13.04
N PHE A 308 -11.12 9.24 -11.90
CA PHE A 308 -11.32 10.57 -11.33
C PHE A 308 -10.88 11.67 -12.28
N ALA A 309 -9.72 11.51 -12.93
CA ALA A 309 -9.28 12.41 -13.98
C ALA A 309 -10.25 12.42 -15.17
N GLY A 310 -10.74 11.26 -15.59
CA GLY A 310 -11.80 11.16 -16.61
C GLY A 310 -13.01 12.02 -16.26
N GLY A 311 -13.56 11.87 -15.04
CA GLY A 311 -14.68 12.68 -14.56
C GLY A 311 -14.39 14.18 -14.49
N LEU A 312 -13.18 14.60 -14.10
CA LEU A 312 -12.80 16.01 -14.16
C LEU A 312 -12.76 16.53 -15.61
N ALA A 313 -12.27 15.69 -16.54
CA ALA A 313 -12.19 16.04 -17.94
C ALA A 313 -13.57 16.21 -18.60
N THR A 314 -14.59 15.45 -18.18
CA THR A 314 -15.98 15.64 -18.67
C THR A 314 -16.57 16.98 -18.23
N GLU A 315 -16.14 17.50 -17.08
CA GLU A 315 -16.55 18.81 -16.55
C GLU A 315 -15.67 19.97 -17.05
N GLY A 316 -14.87 19.73 -18.09
CA GLY A 316 -14.06 20.76 -18.77
C GLY A 316 -12.76 21.14 -18.06
N TYR A 317 -12.34 20.37 -17.04
CA TYR A 317 -11.00 20.51 -16.47
C TYR A 317 -9.93 19.83 -17.35
N ARG A 318 -8.66 20.18 -17.10
CA ARG A 318 -7.48 19.67 -17.81
C ARG A 318 -6.59 18.93 -16.82
N PRO A 319 -6.93 17.67 -16.49
CA PRO A 319 -6.23 16.92 -15.46
C PRO A 319 -4.86 16.41 -15.93
N PHE A 320 -3.87 16.57 -15.07
CA PHE A 320 -2.55 15.96 -15.17
C PHE A 320 -2.41 14.89 -14.09
N VAL A 321 -2.42 13.63 -14.51
CA VAL A 321 -2.21 12.48 -13.63
C VAL A 321 -0.71 12.18 -13.58
N ALA A 322 -0.07 12.56 -12.47
CA ALA A 322 1.34 12.31 -12.24
C ALA A 322 1.52 11.00 -11.45
N ILE A 323 2.13 10.01 -12.09
CA ILE A 323 2.17 8.63 -11.62
C ILE A 323 3.45 7.95 -12.12
N TYR A 324 3.97 6.96 -11.38
CA TYR A 324 5.10 6.20 -11.92
C TYR A 324 4.63 5.25 -13.02
N SER A 325 5.47 5.05 -14.04
CA SER A 325 5.18 4.11 -15.14
C SER A 325 4.82 2.71 -14.64
N THR A 326 5.52 2.22 -13.61
CA THR A 326 5.23 0.91 -13.02
C THR A 326 3.86 0.83 -12.34
N PHE A 327 3.43 1.91 -11.67
CA PHE A 327 2.16 1.92 -10.95
C PHE A 327 0.96 2.16 -11.85
N LEU A 328 1.15 2.86 -12.99
CA LEU A 328 0.07 3.01 -13.98
C LEU A 328 -0.42 1.65 -14.53
N GLN A 329 0.39 0.59 -14.44
CA GLN A 329 -0.05 -0.78 -14.77
C GLN A 329 -1.32 -1.20 -14.02
N ARG A 330 -1.51 -0.74 -12.76
CA ARG A 330 -2.74 -0.98 -11.97
C ARG A 330 -3.99 -0.45 -12.65
N ALA A 331 -3.87 0.66 -13.38
CA ALA A 331 -4.99 1.43 -13.93
C ALA A 331 -5.13 1.27 -15.45
N TYR A 332 -4.52 0.24 -16.04
CA TYR A 332 -4.53 0.06 -17.49
C TYR A 332 -5.95 0.01 -18.07
N ASP A 333 -6.85 -0.71 -17.40
CA ASP A 333 -8.27 -0.81 -17.80
C ASP A 333 -8.96 0.56 -17.77
N GLN A 334 -8.73 1.35 -16.72
CA GLN A 334 -9.28 2.71 -16.60
C GLN A 334 -8.70 3.65 -17.66
N VAL A 335 -7.42 3.50 -18.03
CA VAL A 335 -6.86 4.26 -19.16
C VAL A 335 -7.56 3.88 -20.46
N VAL A 336 -7.84 2.59 -20.69
CA VAL A 336 -8.52 2.10 -21.89
C VAL A 336 -9.96 2.62 -21.93
N HIS A 337 -10.77 2.26 -20.93
CA HIS A 337 -12.21 2.39 -20.97
C HIS A 337 -12.70 3.76 -20.50
N ASP A 338 -12.12 4.29 -19.44
CA ASP A 338 -12.61 5.53 -18.81
C ASP A 338 -12.02 6.79 -19.44
N VAL A 339 -10.92 6.66 -20.19
CA VAL A 339 -10.22 7.80 -20.81
C VAL A 339 -10.12 7.64 -22.33
N ALA A 340 -9.43 6.61 -22.81
CA ALA A 340 -9.05 6.51 -24.22
C ALA A 340 -10.28 6.34 -25.13
N LEU A 341 -11.16 5.37 -24.84
CA LEU A 341 -12.37 5.13 -25.65
C LEU A 341 -13.36 6.30 -25.66
N GLN A 342 -13.34 7.11 -24.60
CA GLN A 342 -14.16 8.32 -24.47
C GLN A 342 -13.49 9.56 -25.07
N ASN A 343 -12.26 9.44 -25.57
CA ASN A 343 -11.45 10.54 -26.08
C ASN A 343 -11.31 11.73 -25.10
N LEU A 344 -11.13 11.44 -23.81
CA LEU A 344 -11.05 12.48 -22.79
C LEU A 344 -9.65 13.11 -22.74
N PRO A 345 -9.54 14.44 -22.56
CA PRO A 345 -8.27 15.17 -22.57
C PRO A 345 -7.45 15.03 -21.26
N VAL A 346 -7.22 13.79 -20.81
CA VAL A 346 -6.40 13.47 -19.64
C VAL A 346 -4.92 13.36 -20.06
N ARG A 347 -4.02 13.98 -19.28
CA ARG A 347 -2.57 13.94 -19.52
C ARG A 347 -1.90 13.07 -18.48
N PHE A 348 -1.25 11.99 -18.92
CA PHE A 348 -0.46 11.13 -18.05
C PHE A 348 1.00 11.56 -18.05
N CYS A 349 1.52 11.89 -16.86
CA CYS A 349 2.91 12.27 -16.66
C CYS A 349 3.62 11.12 -15.95
N LEU A 350 4.30 10.28 -16.74
CA LEU A 350 4.91 9.05 -16.27
C LEU A 350 6.33 9.31 -15.76
N ASP A 351 6.47 9.38 -14.44
CA ASP A 351 7.79 9.41 -13.81
C ASP A 351 8.33 7.97 -13.67
N ARG A 352 9.64 7.81 -13.42
CA ARG A 352 10.30 6.49 -13.25
C ARG A 352 10.03 5.51 -14.44
N ALA A 353 9.89 6.05 -15.65
CA ALA A 353 9.82 5.24 -16.86
C ALA A 353 11.17 4.57 -17.16
N GLY A 354 11.14 3.31 -17.61
CA GLY A 354 12.31 2.48 -17.82
C GLY A 354 12.83 1.78 -16.55
N LEU A 355 14.14 1.54 -16.51
CA LEU A 355 14.79 0.85 -15.40
C LEU A 355 15.07 1.82 -14.24
N VAL A 356 14.71 1.43 -13.02
CA VAL A 356 14.80 2.27 -11.82
C VAL A 356 15.93 1.87 -10.85
N GLY A 357 16.70 0.83 -11.19
CA GLY A 357 17.86 0.40 -10.43
C GLY A 357 17.51 -0.42 -9.19
N ALA A 358 17.73 0.15 -8.00
CA ALA A 358 17.77 -0.58 -6.72
C ALA A 358 16.43 -1.23 -6.32
N ASP A 359 15.30 -0.62 -6.71
CA ASP A 359 13.97 -1.16 -6.41
C ASP A 359 13.62 -2.41 -7.24
N GLY A 360 14.47 -2.78 -8.20
CA GLY A 360 14.43 -4.04 -8.92
C GLY A 360 13.25 -4.19 -9.88
N ALA A 361 12.95 -5.44 -10.24
CA ALA A 361 12.02 -5.77 -11.32
C ALA A 361 10.57 -5.34 -11.05
N THR A 362 10.14 -5.30 -9.78
CA THR A 362 8.77 -4.91 -9.41
C THR A 362 8.52 -3.43 -9.65
N HIS A 363 9.56 -2.59 -9.64
CA HIS A 363 9.43 -1.15 -9.84
C HIS A 363 9.91 -0.67 -11.21
N ALA A 364 10.40 -1.58 -12.07
CA ALA A 364 10.80 -1.24 -13.43
C ALA A 364 9.56 -0.81 -14.25
N GLY A 365 9.51 0.47 -14.62
CA GLY A 365 8.54 1.03 -15.53
C GLY A 365 8.85 0.69 -16.99
N ALA A 366 9.10 -0.58 -17.30
CA ALA A 366 9.60 -0.99 -18.62
C ALA A 366 8.48 -1.31 -19.64
N PHE A 367 7.22 -1.23 -19.23
CA PHE A 367 6.09 -1.77 -19.99
C PHE A 367 5.13 -0.69 -20.53
N ASP A 368 5.26 0.57 -20.13
CA ASP A 368 4.33 1.65 -20.51
C ASP A 368 4.22 1.84 -22.02
N LEU A 369 5.35 1.83 -22.74
CA LEU A 369 5.32 1.91 -24.20
C LEU A 369 4.52 0.76 -24.83
N ALA A 370 4.65 -0.46 -24.30
CA ALA A 370 3.97 -1.62 -24.85
C ALA A 370 2.44 -1.55 -24.66
N TYR A 371 1.99 -1.25 -23.43
CA TYR A 371 0.55 -1.23 -23.14
C TYR A 371 -0.13 0.08 -23.55
N LEU A 372 0.55 1.23 -23.57
CA LEU A 372 -0.09 2.49 -24.00
C LEU A 372 -0.13 2.66 -25.51
N CYS A 373 0.88 2.17 -26.25
CA CYS A 373 0.92 2.37 -27.70
C CYS A 373 -0.08 1.51 -28.48
N CYS A 374 -0.69 0.50 -27.86
CA CYS A 374 -1.74 -0.31 -28.48
C CYS A 374 -3.14 0.31 -28.35
N LEU A 375 -3.29 1.38 -27.56
CA LEU A 375 -4.56 2.07 -27.37
C LEU A 375 -4.94 2.91 -28.60
N PRO A 376 -6.24 3.00 -28.94
CA PRO A 376 -6.68 3.81 -30.06
C PRO A 376 -6.35 5.28 -29.82
N LYS A 377 -5.88 5.96 -30.87
CA LYS A 377 -5.83 7.42 -30.90
C LYS A 377 -7.09 7.89 -31.60
N HIS A 378 -7.86 8.74 -30.94
CA HIS A 378 -8.89 9.51 -31.62
C HIS A 378 -8.22 10.70 -32.33
N ASP A 379 -8.69 11.01 -33.54
CA ASP A 379 -8.32 12.28 -34.17
C ASP A 379 -9.13 13.45 -33.59
N ARG A 380 -8.81 14.67 -34.02
CA ARG A 380 -9.42 15.91 -33.52
C ARG A 380 -10.95 15.95 -33.69
N ASP A 381 -11.50 15.07 -34.54
CA ASP A 381 -12.92 14.98 -34.87
C ASP A 381 -13.63 13.78 -34.19
N GLY A 382 -12.94 13.08 -33.27
CA GLY A 382 -13.51 11.99 -32.46
C GLY A 382 -13.54 10.62 -33.15
N GLY A 383 -13.02 10.51 -34.38
CA GLY A 383 -12.97 9.26 -35.13
C GLY A 383 -11.93 8.28 -34.56
N LEU A 384 -12.31 7.02 -34.38
CA LEU A 384 -11.40 5.96 -33.93
C LEU A 384 -10.40 5.63 -35.05
N ARG A 385 -9.15 6.07 -34.95
CA ARG A 385 -8.10 5.55 -35.84
C ARG A 385 -7.59 4.23 -35.29
N ARG A 386 -7.76 3.14 -36.05
CA ARG A 386 -7.05 1.88 -35.78
C ARG A 386 -5.56 2.19 -35.67
N GLY A 387 -4.96 1.83 -34.52
CA GLY A 387 -3.52 1.94 -34.31
C GLY A 387 -2.78 1.29 -35.47
N ARG A 388 -1.78 1.98 -36.03
CA ARG A 388 -0.98 1.50 -37.16
C ARG A 388 -0.22 0.22 -36.75
N ALA A 389 -0.83 -0.94 -36.94
CA ALA A 389 -0.15 -2.18 -37.28
C ALA A 389 -0.27 -2.34 -38.80
N GLY A 390 0.86 -2.52 -39.47
CA GLY A 390 1.09 -2.04 -40.85
C GLY A 390 0.38 -2.77 -41.99
N ALA A 391 0.31 -2.08 -43.14
CA ALA A 391 0.37 -2.66 -44.49
C ALA A 391 0.57 -1.54 -45.53
N HIS A 392 1.40 -1.85 -46.54
CA HIS A 392 1.72 -1.07 -47.72
C HIS A 392 0.52 -0.50 -48.48
N GLY A 393 0.68 0.70 -49.04
CA GLY A 393 -0.20 1.27 -50.06
C GLY A 393 0.29 2.66 -50.47
N GLY A 394 0.94 2.74 -51.63
CA GLY A 394 1.66 3.93 -52.08
C GLY A 394 0.77 5.16 -52.30
N HIS A 395 1.27 6.30 -51.85
CA HIS A 395 1.04 7.55 -52.56
C HIS A 395 2.28 8.44 -52.48
N ARG A 396 2.74 8.87 -53.67
CA ARG A 396 3.92 9.70 -53.90
C ARG A 396 3.77 11.06 -53.20
N PRO A 397 4.90 11.73 -52.87
CA PRO A 397 4.86 13.11 -52.40
C PRO A 397 4.48 14.03 -53.56
N ARG A 398 3.64 15.02 -53.29
CA ARG A 398 3.56 16.24 -54.12
C ARG A 398 4.15 17.39 -53.32
N ALA A 399 5.18 17.96 -53.96
CA ALA A 399 5.86 19.26 -53.82
C ALA A 399 5.82 19.96 -52.46
#